data_AF-A0A076HZ74-F1
#
_entry.id   AF-A0A076HZ74-F1
#
_cell.length_a   1.000
_cell.length_b   1.000
_cell.length_c   1.000
_cell.angle_alpha   90.00
_cell.angle_beta   90.00
_cell.angle_gamma   90.00
#
_symmetry.space_group_name_H-M   'P 1'
#
loop_
_entity.id
_entity.type
_entity.pdbx_description
1 polymer ?
#
loop_
_entity_poly.entity_id
_entity_poly.type
_entity_poly.pdbx_seq_one_letter_code
_entity_poly.pdbx_strand_id
1 'polypeptide(L)'
;MKKLFVTSVFALLLGVLFSLAPSPAAAQCTMCKTQVESARTEKDGYDFSGLNKGILYMAAIPYLLVGAVGYFWYRNSKAKKPARR
;
A
#
# COMPACT_ATOMS: atom_id res chain seq x y z
N MET A 1 41.68 -2.35 11.83
CA MET A 1 40.42 -2.91 12.36
C MET A 1 39.18 -2.11 11.98
N LYS A 2 39.12 -0.78 12.22
CA LYS A 2 37.94 0.05 11.86
C LYS A 2 37.59 0.04 10.36
N LYS A 3 38.60 0.09 9.48
CA LYS A 3 38.41 0.02 8.02
C LYS A 3 37.82 -1.32 7.56
N LEU A 4 38.25 -2.42 8.18
CA LEU A 4 37.74 -3.78 7.91
C LEU A 4 36.30 -3.98 8.40
N PHE A 5 35.98 -3.39 9.56
CA PHE A 5 34.63 -3.41 10.12
C PHE A 5 33.66 -2.59 9.25
N VAL A 6 34.07 -1.39 8.82
CA VAL A 6 33.27 -0.54 7.94
C VAL A 6 33.04 -1.20 6.57
N THR A 7 34.05 -1.83 5.98
CA THR A 7 33.88 -2.55 4.71
C THR A 7 32.97 -3.77 4.85
N SER A 8 33.03 -4.48 5.99
CA SER A 8 32.16 -5.63 6.25
C SER A 8 30.70 -5.21 6.46
N VAL A 9 30.46 -4.15 7.24
CA VAL A 9 29.11 -3.59 7.45
C VAL A 9 28.54 -3.05 6.14
N PHE A 10 29.35 -2.35 5.34
CA PHE A 10 28.93 -1.84 4.03
C PHE A 10 28.57 -2.96 3.05
N ALA A 11 29.37 -4.03 3.01
CA ALA A 11 29.09 -5.20 2.17
C ALA A 11 27.81 -5.93 2.61
N LEU A 12 27.59 -6.06 3.93
CA LEU A 12 26.37 -6.66 4.47
C LEU A 12 25.13 -5.82 4.15
N LEU A 13 25.24 -4.50 4.27
CA LEU A 13 24.15 -3.57 3.97
C LEU A 13 23.79 -3.59 2.48
N LEU A 14 24.80 -3.67 1.60
CA LEU A 14 24.59 -3.86 0.15
C LEU A 14 23.92 -5.20 -0.17
N GLY A 15 24.33 -6.28 0.49
CA GLY A 15 23.73 -7.61 0.30
C GLY A 15 22.26 -7.65 0.70
N VAL A 16 21.90 -7.00 1.81
CA VAL A 16 20.50 -6.84 2.24
C VAL A 16 19.72 -6.01 1.22
N LEU A 17 20.26 -4.87 0.76
CA LEU A 17 19.60 -4.03 -0.24
C LEU A 17 19.33 -4.80 -1.56
N PHE A 18 20.30 -5.61 -2.01
CA PHE A 18 20.15 -6.42 -3.21
C PHE A 18 19.14 -7.57 -3.04
N SER A 19 18.95 -8.07 -1.82
CA SER A 19 17.94 -9.08 -1.50
C SER A 19 16.51 -8.52 -1.54
N LEU A 20 16.35 -7.19 -1.44
CA LEU A 20 15.07 -6.50 -1.64
C LEU A 20 14.82 -6.14 -3.11
N ALA A 21 15.72 -6.50 -4.03
CA ALA A 21 15.51 -6.25 -5.45
C ALA A 21 14.25 -6.98 -5.92
N PRO A 22 13.33 -6.30 -6.63
CA PRO A 22 12.13 -6.94 -7.15
C PRO A 22 12.54 -8.02 -8.14
N SER A 23 12.31 -9.28 -7.78
CA SER A 23 12.36 -10.36 -8.75
C SER A 23 11.20 -10.21 -9.74
N PRO A 24 11.32 -10.68 -10.99
CA PRO A 24 10.17 -10.81 -11.87
C PRO A 24 9.26 -11.89 -11.30
N ALA A 25 8.46 -11.52 -10.30
CA ALA A 25 7.38 -12.35 -9.81
C ALA A 25 6.39 -12.48 -10.97
N ALA A 26 6.20 -13.71 -11.48
CA ALA A 26 5.00 -14.02 -12.24
C ALA A 26 3.83 -13.54 -11.38
N ALA A 27 3.05 -12.59 -11.88
CA ALA A 27 2.07 -11.84 -11.09
C ALA A 27 1.25 -12.80 -10.21
N GLN A 28 1.54 -12.84 -8.91
CA GLN A 28 0.78 -13.61 -7.93
C GLN A 28 -0.49 -12.84 -7.58
N CYS A 29 -1.30 -12.55 -8.60
CA CYS A 29 -2.61 -11.93 -8.51
C CYS A 29 -3.36 -12.13 -9.85
N THR A 30 -3.41 -13.36 -10.37
CA THR A 30 -4.41 -13.75 -11.38
C THR A 30 -5.79 -13.97 -10.78
N MET A 31 -5.91 -14.11 -9.45
CA MET A 31 -7.17 -14.36 -8.74
C MET A 31 -8.29 -13.40 -9.17
N CYS A 32 -8.04 -12.09 -9.23
CA CYS A 32 -9.12 -11.15 -9.56
C CYS A 32 -9.56 -11.24 -11.03
N LYS A 33 -8.64 -11.54 -11.96
CA LYS A 33 -8.97 -11.63 -13.40
C LYS A 33 -9.62 -12.98 -13.74
N THR A 34 -9.09 -14.08 -13.21
CA THR A 34 -9.63 -15.42 -13.47
C THR A 34 -10.99 -15.61 -12.80
N GLN A 35 -11.20 -15.15 -11.57
CA GLN A 35 -12.51 -15.24 -10.92
C GLN A 35 -13.56 -14.40 -11.67
N VAL A 36 -13.17 -13.23 -12.20
CA VAL A 36 -14.05 -12.36 -12.99
C VAL A 36 -14.37 -12.98 -14.36
N GLU A 37 -13.38 -13.58 -15.04
CA GLU A 37 -13.59 -14.26 -16.32
C GLU A 37 -14.40 -15.56 -16.16
N SER A 38 -14.16 -16.34 -15.10
CA SER A 38 -14.97 -17.52 -14.76
C SER A 38 -16.42 -17.14 -14.45
N ALA A 39 -16.66 -16.12 -13.63
CA ALA A 39 -18.00 -15.65 -13.32
C ALA A 39 -18.72 -14.98 -14.52
N ARG A 40 -18.00 -14.49 -15.55
CA ARG A 40 -18.59 -14.04 -16.82
C ARG A 40 -19.09 -15.18 -17.70
N THR A 41 -18.50 -16.35 -17.55
CA THR A 41 -18.77 -17.53 -18.40
C THR A 41 -19.89 -18.40 -17.81
N GLU A 42 -20.07 -18.35 -16.49
CA GLU A 42 -21.26 -18.85 -15.81
C GLU A 42 -22.49 -18.07 -16.30
N LYS A 43 -23.53 -18.78 -16.75
CA LYS A 43 -24.71 -18.17 -17.41
C LYS A 43 -25.62 -17.37 -16.46
N ASP A 44 -25.29 -17.31 -15.18
CA ASP A 44 -26.06 -16.61 -14.15
C ASP A 44 -25.59 -15.17 -14.00
N GLY A 45 -25.87 -14.34 -15.01
CA GLY A 45 -26.24 -12.92 -14.86
C GLY A 45 -25.36 -11.99 -14.00
N TYR A 46 -24.10 -12.31 -13.72
CA TYR A 46 -23.27 -11.46 -12.86
C TYR A 46 -22.94 -10.15 -13.58
N ASP A 47 -23.41 -9.01 -13.04
CA ASP A 47 -23.20 -7.70 -13.65
C ASP A 47 -21.78 -7.18 -13.33
N PHE A 48 -20.89 -7.31 -14.32
CA PHE A 48 -19.50 -6.86 -14.23
C PHE A 48 -19.30 -5.36 -14.38
N SER A 49 -20.34 -4.58 -14.68
CA SER A 49 -20.24 -3.13 -14.83
C SER A 49 -19.82 -2.42 -13.53
N GLY A 50 -20.12 -3.03 -12.36
CA GLY A 50 -19.80 -2.51 -11.04
C GLY A 50 -18.35 -2.71 -10.57
N LEU A 51 -17.54 -3.53 -11.25
CA LEU A 51 -16.20 -3.88 -10.78
C LEU A 51 -15.24 -2.68 -10.73
N ASN A 52 -15.26 -1.84 -11.77
CA ASN A 52 -14.44 -0.63 -11.82
C ASN A 52 -14.81 0.34 -10.68
N LYS A 53 -16.12 0.44 -10.37
CA LYS A 53 -16.60 1.22 -9.22
C LYS A 53 -16.07 0.65 -7.90
N GLY A 54 -16.07 -0.68 -7.71
CA GLY A 54 -15.49 -1.33 -6.54
C GLY A 54 -14.01 -1.03 -6.34
N ILE A 55 -13.21 -1.07 -7.41
CA ILE A 55 -11.77 -0.72 -7.37
C ILE A 55 -11.59 0.74 -6.96
N LEU A 56 -12.37 1.66 -7.54
CA LEU A 56 -12.32 3.07 -7.19
C LEU A 56 -12.71 3.31 -5.73
N TYR A 57 -13.72 2.61 -5.20
CA TYR A 57 -14.10 2.72 -3.79
C TYR A 57 -12.99 2.22 -2.86
N MET A 58 -12.43 1.03 -3.12
CA MET A 58 -11.36 0.47 -2.30
C MET A 58 -10.09 1.34 -2.34
N ALA A 59 -9.80 1.97 -3.48
CA ALA A 59 -8.70 2.92 -3.60
C ALA A 59 -9.00 4.26 -2.88
N ALA A 60 -10.23 4.80 -2.97
CA ALA A 60 -10.57 6.09 -2.41
C ALA A 60 -10.66 6.10 -0.87
N ILE A 61 -11.20 5.04 -0.27
CA ILE A 61 -11.42 4.92 1.18
C ILE A 61 -10.15 5.21 2.01
N PRO A 62 -8.97 4.60 1.75
CA PRO A 62 -7.78 4.85 2.56
C PRO A 62 -7.33 6.31 2.50
N TYR A 63 -7.40 6.97 1.34
CA TYR A 63 -7.05 8.39 1.21
C TYR A 63 -8.02 9.29 1.98
N LEU A 64 -9.32 8.99 1.91
CA LEU A 64 -10.33 9.74 2.66
C LEU A 64 -10.16 9.58 4.17
N LEU A 65 -9.86 8.37 4.65
CA LEU A 65 -9.59 8.11 6.06
C LEU A 65 -8.36 8.88 6.56
N VAL A 66 -7.25 8.84 5.82
CA VAL A 66 -6.03 9.58 6.17
C VAL A 66 -6.30 11.10 6.19
N GLY A 67 -7.02 11.61 5.19
CA GLY A 67 -7.42 13.01 5.13
C GLY A 67 -8.28 13.45 6.31
N ALA A 68 -9.28 12.64 6.68
CA ALA A 68 -10.15 12.90 7.82
C ALA A 68 -9.37 12.92 9.15
N VAL A 69 -8.54 11.90 9.39
CA VAL A 69 -7.71 11.82 10.60
C VAL A 69 -6.75 13.00 10.68
N GLY A 70 -6.07 13.34 9.57
CA GLY A 70 -5.17 14.48 9.50
C GLY A 70 -5.88 15.81 9.78
N TYR A 71 -7.07 16.00 9.23
CA TYR A 71 -7.89 17.20 9.47
C TYR A 71 -8.28 17.36 10.94
N PHE A 72 -8.81 16.31 11.57
CA PHE A 72 -9.18 16.34 12.98
C PHE A 72 -7.97 16.54 13.89
N TRP A 73 -6.85 15.89 13.58
CA TRP A 73 -5.61 16.06 14.33
C TRP A 73 -5.07 17.49 14.25
N TYR A 74 -5.05 18.08 13.05
CA TYR A 74 -4.64 19.47 12.85
C TYR A 74 -5.52 20.43 13.65
N ARG A 75 -6.85 20.29 13.55
CA ARG A 75 -7.81 21.13 14.28
C ARG A 75 -7.64 21.03 15.80
N ASN A 76 -7.51 19.81 16.33
CA ASN A 76 -7.33 19.59 17.77
C ASN A 76 -5.97 20.11 18.28
N SER A 77 -4.91 19.97 17.46
CA SER A 77 -3.58 20.45 17.81
C SER A 77 -3.49 21.98 17.84
N LYS A 78 -4.25 22.67 16.96
CA LYS A 78 -4.33 24.15 16.95
C LYS A 78 -5.25 24.71 18.05
N ALA A 79 -6.19 23.91 18.57
CA ALA A 79 -7.04 24.29 19.70
C ALA A 79 -6.28 24.34 21.04
N LYS A 80 -5.13 23.62 21.15
CA LYS A 80 -4.21 23.74 22.27
C LYS A 80 -3.26 24.93 22.07
N LYS A 81 -3.74 26.17 22.28
CA LYS A 81 -2.83 27.28 22.58
C LYS A 81 -2.08 26.93 23.88
N PRO A 82 -0.75 27.13 23.99
CA PRO A 82 -0.07 26.90 25.24
C PRO A 82 -0.68 27.85 26.28
N ALA A 83 -1.23 27.29 27.35
CA ALA A 83 -1.51 28.06 28.55
C ALA A 83 -0.17 28.60 29.03
N ARG A 84 0.09 29.86 28.66
CA ARG A 84 1.26 30.63 29.07
C ARG A 84 1.23 30.69 30.61
N ARG A 85 2.06 29.88 31.27
CA ARG A 85 2.56 30.14 32.63
C ARG A 85 4.01 30.53 32.51
#